data_AF-A0A0G1WSH5-F1
#
_entry.id   AF-A0A0G1WSH5-F1
#
_cell.length_a   1.000
_cell.length_b   1.000
_cell.length_c   1.000
_cell.angle_alpha   90.00
_cell.angle_beta   90.00
_cell.angle_gamma   90.00
#
_symmetry.space_group_name_H-M   'P 1'
#
loop_
_entity.id
_entity.type
_entity.pdbx_description
1 polymer ?
#
loop_
_entity_poly.entity_id
_entity_poly.type
_entity_poly.pdbx_seq_one_letter_code
_entity_poly.pdbx_strand_id
1 'polypeptide(L)'
;MKVVFTEPFKRDYNELPPRIQRALDKALEFFIVNPRHHSLRAKKLPGTPIWYARASRAYRFTFQYRGDAVILRRAGTHNILRQERKN
;
A
#
# COMPACT_ATOMS: atom_id res chain seq x y z
N MET A 1 2.64 -10.34 -12.70
CA MET A 1 2.27 -8.97 -12.28
C MET A 1 3.55 -8.22 -11.96
N LYS A 2 3.79 -7.07 -12.59
CA LYS A 2 4.94 -6.22 -12.28
C LYS A 2 4.59 -5.34 -11.07
N VAL A 3 5.50 -5.20 -10.10
CA VAL A 3 5.32 -4.28 -8.97
C VAL A 3 6.29 -3.11 -9.13
N VAL A 4 5.76 -1.89 -9.07
CA VAL A 4 6.53 -0.65 -9.19
C VAL A 4 6.40 0.13 -7.89
N PHE A 5 7.55 0.40 -7.27
CA PHE A 5 7.65 1.24 -6.07
C PHE A 5 7.91 2.68 -6.51
N THR A 6 7.00 3.60 -6.22
CA THR A 6 7.22 5.02 -6.51
C THR A 6 8.22 5.62 -5.51
N GLU A 7 8.84 6.74 -5.87
CA GLU A 7 9.72 7.45 -4.95
C GLU A 7 9.02 7.90 -3.66
N PRO A 8 7.77 8.42 -3.66
CA PRO A 8 7.02 8.67 -2.43
C PRO A 8 6.85 7.43 -1.56
N PHE A 9 6.56 6.27 -2.16
CA PHE A 9 6.42 5.03 -1.40
C PHE A 9 7.73 4.64 -0.71
N LYS A 10 8.86 4.74 -1.41
CA LYS A 10 10.18 4.42 -0.84
C LYS A 10 10.54 5.35 0.32
N ARG A 11 10.25 6.65 0.18
CA ARG A 11 10.45 7.64 1.27
C ARG A 11 9.60 7.30 2.47
N ASP A 12 8.30 7.11 2.26
CA ASP A 12 7.37 6.71 3.31
C ASP A 12 7.87 5.44 4.02
N TYR A 13 8.30 4.42 3.27
CA TYR A 13 8.84 3.18 3.83
C TYR A 13 10.03 3.41 4.76
N ASN A 14 11.01 4.20 4.31
CA ASN A 14 12.21 4.49 5.09
C ASN A 14 11.91 5.26 6.38
N GLU A 15 10.84 6.05 6.41
CA GLU A 15 10.37 6.77 7.60
C GLU A 15 9.57 5.88 8.57
N LEU A 16 9.14 4.68 8.16
CA LEU A 16 8.41 3.79 9.04
C LEU A 16 9.31 3.22 10.15
N PRO A 17 8.77 3.01 11.36
CA PRO A 17 9.49 2.27 12.39
C PRO A 17 9.93 0.87 11.90
N PRO A 18 11.10 0.34 12.28
CA PRO A 18 11.61 -0.94 11.77
C PRO A 18 10.66 -2.14 11.96
N ARG A 19 9.82 -2.11 13.02
CA ARG A 19 8.78 -3.13 13.23
C ARG A 19 7.68 -3.05 12.16
N ILE A 20 7.35 -1.86 11.70
CA ILE A 20 6.32 -1.62 10.70
C ILE A 20 6.85 -1.89 9.28
N GLN A 21 8.13 -1.58 9.01
CA GLN A 21 8.79 -1.99 7.76
C GLN A 21 8.65 -3.51 7.55
N ARG A 22 9.06 -4.32 8.53
CA ARG A 22 8.89 -5.79 8.50
C ARG A 22 7.44 -6.25 8.32
N ALA A 23 6.48 -5.55 8.93
CA ALA A 23 5.07 -5.86 8.77
C ALA A 23 4.56 -5.53 7.36
N LEU A 24 5.05 -4.44 6.77
CA LEU A 24 4.77 -4.06 5.39
C LEU A 24 5.41 -5.03 4.41
N ASP A 25 6.65 -5.47 4.62
CA ASP A 25 7.33 -6.48 3.79
C ASP A 25 6.50 -7.77 3.72
N LYS A 26 6.09 -8.29 4.88
CA LYS A 26 5.22 -9.47 4.95
C LYS A 26 3.86 -9.25 4.27
N ALA A 27 3.29 -8.06 4.38
CA ALA A 27 2.05 -7.73 3.68
C ALA A 27 2.26 -7.66 2.16
N LEU A 28 3.41 -7.18 1.70
CA LEU A 28 3.76 -7.14 0.28
C LEU A 28 4.01 -8.54 -0.28
N GLU A 29 4.63 -9.46 0.47
CA GLU A 29 4.74 -10.87 0.11
C GLU A 29 3.36 -11.49 -0.14
N PHE A 30 2.42 -11.33 0.81
CA PHE A 30 1.04 -11.79 0.61
C PHE A 30 0.36 -11.11 -0.57
N PHE A 31 0.60 -9.81 -0.76
CA PHE A 31 0.00 -9.03 -1.82
C PHE A 31 0.46 -9.48 -3.21
N ILE A 32 1.75 -9.79 -3.38
CA ILE A 32 2.32 -10.26 -4.65
C ILE A 32 1.72 -11.61 -5.05
N VAL A 33 1.54 -12.51 -4.07
CA VAL A 33 0.96 -13.84 -4.31
C VAL A 33 -0.56 -13.78 -4.49
N ASN A 34 -1.25 -13.04 -3.61
CA ASN A 34 -2.70 -12.93 -3.59
C ASN A 34 -3.16 -11.55 -3.08
N PRO A 35 -3.42 -10.58 -3.98
CA PRO A 35 -3.93 -9.25 -3.60
C PRO A 35 -5.26 -9.27 -2.83
N ARG A 36 -6.03 -10.37 -2.90
CA ARG A 36 -7.31 -10.55 -2.20
C ARG A 36 -7.17 -11.28 -0.86
N HIS A 37 -5.95 -11.55 -0.40
CA HIS A 37 -5.72 -12.23 0.86
C HIS A 37 -6.40 -11.49 2.02
N HIS A 38 -7.16 -12.22 2.84
CA HIS A 38 -8.04 -11.66 3.89
C HIS A 38 -7.31 -10.78 4.93
N SER A 39 -6.00 -10.97 5.15
CA SER A 39 -5.21 -10.17 6.08
C SER A 39 -4.98 -8.74 5.55
N LEU A 40 -4.88 -8.60 4.22
CA LEU A 40 -4.66 -7.32 3.56
C LEU A 40 -5.88 -6.43 3.63
N ARG A 41 -7.09 -7.02 3.67
CA ARG A 41 -8.38 -6.31 3.63
C ARG A 41 -8.36 -5.19 2.58
N ALA A 42 -7.87 -5.51 1.39
CA ALA A 42 -7.72 -4.56 0.31
C ALA A 42 -9.08 -3.98 -0.10
N LYS A 43 -9.15 -2.67 -0.28
CA LYS A 43 -10.38 -1.95 -0.66
C LYS A 43 -10.04 -0.81 -1.61
N LYS A 44 -10.95 -0.53 -2.55
CA LYS A 44 -10.87 0.66 -3.39
C LYS A 44 -11.19 1.89 -2.54
N LEU A 45 -10.40 2.95 -2.70
CA LEU A 45 -10.69 4.25 -2.10
C LEU A 45 -11.81 4.92 -2.93
N PRO A 46 -13.01 5.15 -2.35
CA PRO A 46 -14.17 5.63 -3.12
C PRO A 46 -13.89 6.94 -3.84
N GLY A 47 -14.36 7.05 -5.09
CA GLY A 47 -14.17 8.23 -5.94
C GLY A 47 -12.77 8.34 -6.57
N THR A 48 -11.91 7.32 -6.43
CA THR A 48 -10.53 7.36 -6.96
C THR A 48 -10.18 6.03 -7.65
N PRO A 49 -9.15 6.00 -8.52
CA PRO A 49 -8.60 4.74 -9.05
C PRO A 49 -7.71 3.99 -8.02
N ILE A 50 -7.52 4.55 -6.84
CA ILE A 50 -6.56 4.08 -5.83
C ILE A 50 -7.20 3.02 -4.96
N TRP A 51 -6.38 2.05 -4.55
CA TRP A 51 -6.69 1.01 -3.59
C TRP A 51 -5.81 1.17 -2.36
N TYR A 52 -6.26 0.61 -1.24
CA TYR A 52 -5.46 0.53 -0.03
C TYR A 52 -5.56 -0.85 0.59
N ALA A 53 -4.49 -1.27 1.26
CA ALA A 53 -4.40 -2.53 1.99
C ALA A 53 -3.68 -2.32 3.33
N ARG A 54 -3.81 -3.30 4.22
CA ARG A 54 -3.24 -3.28 5.57
C ARG A 54 -1.81 -3.82 5.55
N ALA A 55 -0.89 -3.04 6.14
CA ALA A 55 0.39 -3.55 6.63
C ALA A 55 0.27 -4.02 8.09
N SER A 56 -0.57 -3.33 8.88
CA SER A 56 -0.91 -3.71 10.25
C SER A 56 -2.29 -3.15 10.63
N ARG A 57 -2.69 -3.26 11.91
CA ARG A 57 -3.95 -2.63 12.38
C ARG A 57 -3.96 -1.12 12.12
N ALA A 58 -2.85 -0.45 12.41
CA ALA A 58 -2.71 1.01 12.32
C ALA A 58 -2.11 1.51 10.99
N TYR A 59 -1.47 0.65 10.20
CA TYR A 59 -0.74 1.06 9.00
C TYR A 59 -1.35 0.50 7.73
N ARG A 60 -1.27 1.30 6.66
CA ARG A 60 -1.77 1.03 5.33
C ARG A 60 -0.67 1.25 4.31
N PHE A 61 -0.84 0.62 3.16
CA PHE A 61 -0.19 1.04 1.92
C PHE A 61 -1.25 1.24 0.85
N THR A 62 -0.95 2.11 -0.10
CA THR A 62 -1.83 2.44 -1.22
C THR A 62 -1.22 2.01 -2.52
N PHE A 63 -2.07 1.65 -3.47
CA PHE A 63 -1.63 1.16 -4.76
C PHE A 63 -2.67 1.42 -5.84
N GLN A 64 -2.28 1.31 -7.10
CA GLN A 64 -3.19 1.37 -8.24
C GLN A 64 -2.76 0.37 -9.32
N TYR A 65 -3.74 -0.18 -10.02
CA TYR A 65 -3.49 -1.02 -11.18
C TYR A 65 -3.25 -0.15 -12.42
N ARG A 66 -2.22 -0.47 -13.20
CA ARG A 66 -1.90 0.13 -14.50
C ARG A 66 -1.48 -0.97 -15.46
N GLY A 67 -2.40 -1.39 -16.34
CA GLY A 67 -2.16 -2.54 -17.20
C GLY A 67 -1.89 -3.81 -16.38
N ASP A 68 -0.76 -4.45 -16.64
CA ASP A 68 -0.25 -5.64 -15.95
C ASP A 68 0.60 -5.31 -14.70
N ALA A 69 0.75 -4.03 -14.39
CA ALA A 69 1.52 -3.54 -13.26
C ALA A 69 0.65 -3.05 -12.10
N VAL A 70 1.18 -3.23 -10.88
CA VAL A 70 0.73 -2.53 -9.68
C VAL A 70 1.75 -1.47 -9.32
N ILE A 71 1.28 -0.24 -9.16
CA ILE A 71 2.08 0.88 -8.69
C ILE A 71 1.78 1.09 -7.21
N LEU A 72 2.75 0.82 -6.35
CA LEU A 72 2.70 1.12 -4.92
C LEU A 72 3.00 2.60 -4.71
N ARG A 73 2.10 3.32 -4.03
CA ARG A 73 2.07 4.79 -4.05
C ARG A 73 2.55 5.41 -2.75
N ARG A 74 1.93 5.05 -1.63
CA ARG A 74 2.24 5.57 -0.28
C ARG A 74 2.19 4.46 0.76
N ALA A 75 2.86 4.66 1.89
CA ALA A 75 2.78 3.81 3.08
C ALA A 75 2.73 4.66 4.36
N GLY A 76 2.07 4.20 5.40
CA GLY A 76 1.93 4.99 6.63
C GLY A 76 0.67 4.69 7.42
N THR A 77 0.34 5.54 8.38
CA THR A 77 -0.88 5.41 9.18
C THR A 77 -2.13 5.67 8.33
N HIS A 78 -3.33 5.54 8.91
CA HIS A 78 -4.59 5.81 8.19
C HIS A 78 -4.66 7.20 7.54
N ASN A 79 -3.85 8.15 8.00
CA ASN A 79 -3.81 9.53 7.49
C ASN A 79 -3.39 9.62 6.01
N ILE A 80 -2.61 8.66 5.50
CA ILE A 80 -2.18 8.66 4.09
C ILE A 80 -3.38 8.61 3.12
N LEU A 81 -4.51 8.03 3.53
CA LEU A 81 -5.72 7.96 2.69
C LEU A 81 -6.34 9.34 2.44
N ARG A 82 -6.16 10.30 3.36
CA ARG A 82 -6.58 11.69 3.15
C ARG A 82 -5.67 12.39 2.15
N GLN A 83 -4.38 12.07 2.15
CA GLN A 83 -3.40 12.66 1.23
C GLN A 83 -3.65 12.19 -0.21
N GLU A 84 -3.99 10.92 -0.40
CA GLU A 84 -4.34 10.36 -1.73
C GLU A 84 -5.63 10.94 -2.34
N ARG A 85 -6.47 11.63 -1.56
CA ARG A 85 -7.63 12.35 -2.10
C ARG A 85 -7.30 13.76 -2.60
N LYS A 86 -6.14 14.30 -2.20
CA LYS A 86 -5.71 15.66 -2.53
C LYS A 86 -4.80 15.72 -3.78
N ASN A 87 -4.35 14.56 -4.25
CA ASN A 87 -3.52 14.37 -5.45
C ASN A 87 -4.36 13.80 -6.58
#